data_AF-A0A1I2IF44-F1
#
_entry.id   AF-A0A1I2IF44-F1
#
_cell.length_a   1.000
_cell.length_b   1.000
_cell.length_c   1.000
_cell.angle_alpha   90.00
_cell.angle_beta   90.00
_cell.angle_gamma   90.00
#
_symmetry.space_group_name_H-M   'P 1'
#
loop_
_entity.id
_entity.type
_entity.pdbx_description
1 polymer ?
#
loop_
_entity_poly.entity_id
_entity_poly.type
_entity_poly.pdbx_seq_one_letter_code
_entity_poly.pdbx_strand_id
1 'polypeptide(L)'
;MKRNYNFEFGEFQPEDKYAAAQREVKRLKGFYTHLIVYIVINIMIVFINIRDLDPGESYFKIENFFTAFVWGIGIVAHGFTVFLPNWIFGRNWEEKKIRELMEKEKSEKWE
;
A
#
# COMPACT_ATOMS: atom_id res chain seq x y z
N MET A 1 -0.24 11.21 -49.10
CA MET A 1 -1.16 10.40 -48.27
C MET A 1 -1.39 11.12 -46.96
N LYS A 2 -2.55 11.73 -46.74
CA LYS A 2 -2.92 12.27 -45.42
C LYS A 2 -3.43 11.11 -44.57
N ARG A 3 -2.65 10.72 -43.56
CA ARG A 3 -3.01 9.65 -42.62
C ARG A 3 -4.02 10.25 -41.65
N ASN A 4 -5.31 10.00 -41.87
CA ASN A 4 -6.36 10.39 -40.94
C ASN A 4 -6.25 9.51 -39.69
N TYR A 5 -5.61 10.04 -38.66
CA TYR A 5 -5.70 9.47 -37.31
C TYR A 5 -7.01 9.95 -36.70
N ASN A 6 -8.08 9.22 -36.98
CA ASN A 6 -9.23 9.23 -36.10
C ASN A 6 -8.75 8.58 -34.79
N PHE A 7 -8.40 9.43 -33.82
CA PHE A 7 -8.01 9.03 -32.48
C PHE A 7 -9.27 8.48 -31.80
N GLU A 8 -9.47 7.16 -31.89
CA GLU A 8 -10.43 6.44 -31.08
C GLU A 8 -10.07 6.69 -29.62
N PHE A 9 -11.02 7.23 -28.85
CA PHE A 9 -10.90 7.29 -27.41
C PHE A 9 -10.64 5.86 -26.91
N GLY A 10 -9.41 5.63 -26.43
CA GLY A 10 -8.89 4.30 -26.17
C GLY A 10 -9.81 3.50 -25.26
N GLU A 11 -10.44 2.48 -25.81
CA GLU A 11 -10.94 1.37 -25.02
C GLU A 11 -9.71 0.75 -24.34
N PHE A 12 -9.63 0.89 -23.01
CA PHE A 12 -8.62 0.21 -22.19
C PHE A 12 -8.58 -1.27 -22.58
N GLN A 13 -7.45 -1.73 -23.15
CA GLN A 13 -7.31 -3.11 -23.58
C GLN A 13 -7.47 -4.04 -22.36
N PRO A 14 -8.05 -5.24 -22.53
CA PRO A 14 -8.24 -6.20 -21.44
C PRO A 14 -6.93 -6.48 -20.67
N GLU A 15 -5.79 -6.51 -21.36
CA GLU A 15 -4.47 -6.70 -20.75
C GLU A 15 -4.10 -5.59 -19.76
N ASP A 16 -4.43 -4.33 -20.07
CA ASP A 16 -4.10 -3.17 -19.22
C ASP A 16 -4.93 -3.15 -17.93
N LYS A 17 -6.23 -3.50 -18.04
CA LYS A 17 -7.11 -3.65 -16.88
C LYS A 17 -6.64 -4.78 -15.96
N TYR A 18 -6.19 -5.88 -16.55
CA TYR A 18 -5.65 -7.01 -15.81
C TYR A 18 -4.35 -6.65 -15.09
N ALA A 19 -3.43 -5.94 -15.76
CA ALA A 19 -2.19 -5.47 -15.15
C ALA A 19 -2.43 -4.48 -14.00
N ALA A 20 -3.40 -3.56 -14.14
CA ALA A 20 -3.80 -2.64 -13.07
C ALA A 20 -4.35 -3.40 -11.86
N ALA A 21 -5.26 -4.34 -12.08
CA ALA A 21 -5.81 -5.19 -11.01
C ALA A 21 -4.71 -5.99 -10.29
N GLN A 22 -3.74 -6.54 -11.02
CA GLN A 22 -2.60 -7.24 -10.41
C GLN A 22 -1.73 -6.34 -9.52
N ARG A 23 -1.46 -5.11 -9.98
CA ARG A 23 -0.69 -4.14 -9.18
C ARG A 23 -1.39 -3.83 -7.87
N GLU A 24 -2.71 -3.69 -7.90
CA GLU A 24 -3.48 -3.42 -6.70
C GLU A 24 -3.50 -4.60 -5.73
N VAL A 25 -3.70 -5.82 -6.24
CA VAL A 25 -3.60 -7.06 -5.44
C VAL A 25 -2.21 -7.19 -4.81
N LYS A 26 -1.14 -6.85 -5.53
CA LYS A 26 0.24 -6.89 -5.02
C LYS A 26 0.44 -5.89 -3.88
N ARG A 27 -0.09 -4.68 -3.98
CA ARG A 27 -0.03 -3.65 -2.93
C ARG A 27 -0.78 -4.09 -1.67
N LEU A 28 -2.01 -4.62 -1.84
CA LEU A 28 -2.80 -5.17 -0.74
C LEU A 28 -2.08 -6.33 -0.05
N LYS A 29 -1.54 -7.30 -0.82
CA LYS A 29 -0.76 -8.41 -0.26
C LYS A 29 0.47 -7.93 0.51
N GLY A 30 1.17 -6.90 0.02
CA GLY A 30 2.29 -6.28 0.71
C GLY A 30 1.89 -5.72 2.07
N PHE A 31 0.80 -4.94 2.11
CA PHE A 31 0.27 -4.39 3.35
C PHE A 31 -0.15 -5.48 4.35
N TYR A 32 -0.94 -6.46 3.92
CA TYR A 32 -1.39 -7.54 4.81
C TYR A 32 -0.25 -8.39 5.32
N THR A 33 0.77 -8.65 4.50
CA THR A 33 1.97 -9.36 4.96
C THR A 33 2.64 -8.59 6.09
N HIS A 34 2.88 -7.29 5.92
CA HIS A 34 3.52 -6.47 6.95
C HIS A 34 2.66 -6.37 8.21
N LEU A 35 1.34 -6.21 8.06
CA LEU A 35 0.38 -6.17 9.17
C LEU A 35 0.36 -7.49 9.98
N ILE A 36 0.34 -8.63 9.29
CA ILE A 36 0.36 -9.95 9.95
C ILE A 36 1.67 -10.13 10.71
N VAL A 37 2.82 -9.82 10.09
CA VAL A 37 4.13 -9.90 10.74
C VAL A 37 4.17 -8.99 11.98
N TYR A 38 3.67 -7.76 11.87
CA TYR A 38 3.54 -6.84 13.00
C TYR A 38 2.72 -7.45 14.14
N ILE A 39 1.54 -8.00 13.86
CA ILE A 39 0.66 -8.61 14.89
C ILE A 39 1.35 -9.81 15.55
N VAL A 40 1.91 -10.73 14.75
CA VAL A 40 2.55 -11.95 15.26
C VAL A 40 3.73 -11.63 16.16
N ILE A 41 4.61 -10.72 15.72
CA ILE A 41 5.79 -10.33 16.50
C ILE A 41 5.37 -9.63 17.80
N ASN A 42 4.40 -8.71 17.76
CA ASN A 42 3.95 -8.03 18.97
C ASN A 42 3.28 -8.99 19.97
N ILE A 43 2.48 -9.95 19.51
CA ILE A 43 1.92 -10.99 20.38
C ILE A 43 3.03 -11.83 21.02
N MET A 44 4.06 -12.19 20.25
CA MET A 44 5.21 -12.92 20.77
C MET A 44 5.96 -12.13 21.84
N ILE A 45 6.21 -10.83 21.62
CA ILE A 45 6.85 -9.94 22.59
C ILE A 45 6.02 -9.85 23.87
N VAL A 46 4.71 -9.61 23.74
CA VAL A 46 3.78 -9.57 24.88
C VAL A 46 3.86 -10.87 25.68
N PHE A 47 3.82 -12.02 24.99
CA PHE A 47 3.87 -13.32 25.62
C PHE A 47 5.18 -13.54 26.39
N ILE A 48 6.34 -13.23 25.80
CA ILE A 48 7.65 -13.36 26.44
C ILE A 48 7.74 -12.44 27.66
N ASN A 49 7.43 -11.16 27.49
CA ASN A 49 7.50 -10.18 28.57
C ASN A 49 6.57 -10.53 29.74
N ILE A 50 5.39 -11.10 29.49
CA ILE A 50 4.50 -11.55 30.58
C ILE A 50 5.08 -12.75 31.34
N ARG A 51 5.82 -13.64 30.65
CA ARG A 51 6.46 -14.79 31.28
C ARG A 51 7.66 -14.42 32.13
N ASP A 52 8.37 -13.35 31.77
CA ASP A 52 9.58 -12.89 32.44
C ASP A 52 9.30 -11.84 33.54
N LEU A 53 8.05 -11.62 33.93
CA LEU A 53 7.68 -10.68 35.01
C LEU A 53 8.10 -11.23 36.39
N ASP A 54 8.81 -10.40 37.13
CA ASP A 54 9.08 -10.64 38.55
C ASP A 54 7.83 -10.43 39.43
N PRO A 55 7.77 -11.05 40.62
CA PRO A 55 6.65 -10.87 41.55
C PRO A 55 6.42 -9.40 41.91
N GLY A 56 5.24 -8.87 41.58
CA GLY A 56 4.84 -7.49 41.86
C GLY A 56 5.10 -6.51 40.70
N GLU A 57 5.73 -6.96 39.61
CA GLU A 57 5.84 -6.16 38.40
C GLU A 57 4.56 -6.19 37.55
N SER A 58 4.34 -5.12 36.79
CA SER A 58 3.24 -5.01 35.84
C SER A 58 3.77 -4.96 34.41
N TYR A 59 3.11 -5.70 33.52
CA TYR A 59 3.36 -5.63 32.08
C TYR A 59 2.99 -4.27 31.48
N PHE A 60 2.03 -3.55 32.08
CA PHE A 60 1.45 -2.34 31.49
C PHE A 60 2.33 -1.09 31.71
N LYS A 61 3.62 -1.20 31.41
CA LYS A 61 4.59 -0.10 31.41
C LYS A 61 4.74 0.45 29.98
N ILE A 62 4.93 1.76 29.84
CA ILE A 62 5.02 2.44 28.53
C ILE A 62 6.13 1.84 27.64
N GLU A 63 7.24 1.42 28.26
CA GLU A 63 8.37 0.77 27.58
C GLU A 63 7.97 -0.47 26.77
N ASN A 64 7.01 -1.26 27.26
CA ASN A 64 6.53 -2.48 26.59
C ASN A 64 5.68 -2.18 25.35
N PHE A 65 5.14 -0.97 25.23
CA PHE A 65 4.33 -0.54 24.10
C PHE A 65 5.09 0.33 23.10
N PHE A 66 6.30 0.80 23.43
CA PHE A 66 7.04 1.74 22.59
C PHE A 66 7.34 1.15 21.20
N THR A 67 7.81 -0.10 21.16
CA THR A 67 8.09 -0.81 19.90
C THR A 67 6.82 -0.95 19.05
N ALA A 68 5.73 -1.39 19.67
CA ALA A 68 4.43 -1.53 19.00
C ALA A 68 3.95 -0.19 18.45
N PHE A 69 4.08 0.88 19.23
CA PHE A 69 3.64 2.22 18.86
C PHE A 69 4.40 2.76 17.66
N VAL A 70 5.74 2.74 17.68
CA VAL A 70 6.58 3.24 16.59
C VAL A 70 6.33 2.46 15.29
N TRP A 71 6.26 1.13 15.37
CA TRP A 71 5.97 0.28 14.21
C TRP A 71 4.52 0.45 13.72
N GLY A 72 3.59 0.68 14.64
CA GLY A 72 2.19 0.98 14.34
C GLY A 72 2.04 2.23 13.47
N ILE A 73 2.85 3.27 13.70
CA ILE A 73 2.87 4.46 12.82
C ILE A 73 3.27 4.06 11.39
N GLY A 74 4.27 3.20 11.23
CA GLY A 74 4.70 2.68 9.92
C GLY A 74 3.59 1.90 9.20
N ILE A 75 2.86 1.04 9.93
CA ILE A 75 1.69 0.33 9.40
C ILE A 75 0.60 1.30 8.96
N VAL A 76 0.28 2.30 9.79
CA VAL A 76 -0.75 3.31 9.48
C VAL A 76 -0.35 4.11 8.24
N ALA A 77 0.90 4.56 8.16
CA ALA A 77 1.41 5.25 6.98
C ALA A 77 1.35 4.36 5.71
N HIS A 78 1.74 3.09 5.80
CA HIS A 78 1.66 2.17 4.68
C HIS A 78 0.20 1.91 4.26
N GLY A 79 -0.69 1.70 5.22
CA GLY A 79 -2.13 1.56 5.00
C GLY A 79 -2.70 2.78 4.30
N PHE A 80 -2.32 3.98 4.75
CA PHE A 80 -2.68 5.20 4.05
C PHE A 80 -2.22 5.18 2.59
N THR A 81 -0.97 4.83 2.29
CA THR A 81 -0.50 4.77 0.90
C THR A 81 -1.21 3.73 0.04
N VAL A 82 -1.73 2.65 0.63
CA VAL A 82 -2.45 1.59 -0.10
C VAL A 82 -3.92 1.95 -0.28
N PHE A 83 -4.59 2.49 0.73
CA PHE A 83 -6.04 2.66 0.73
C PHE A 83 -6.53 4.10 0.42
N LEU A 84 -5.73 5.16 0.66
CA LEU A 84 -6.14 6.55 0.36
C LEU A 84 -6.53 6.77 -1.10
N PRO A 85 -5.77 6.28 -2.10
CA PRO A 85 -6.09 6.55 -3.50
C PRO A 85 -7.51 6.08 -3.86
N ASN A 86 -7.89 4.89 -3.37
CA ASN A 86 -9.21 4.32 -3.62
C ASN A 86 -10.31 4.99 -2.78
N TRP A 87 -10.03 5.39 -1.54
CA TRP A 87 -11.03 5.95 -0.63
C TRP A 87 -11.33 7.43 -0.87
N ILE A 88 -10.31 8.26 -1.11
CA ILE A 88 -10.46 9.72 -1.20
C ILE A 88 -10.70 10.19 -2.63
N PHE A 89 -9.98 9.62 -3.60
CA PHE A 89 -9.94 10.20 -4.93
C PHE A 89 -10.74 9.42 -6.00
N GLY A 90 -11.13 8.18 -5.71
CA GLY A 90 -11.96 7.36 -6.59
C GLY A 90 -11.36 7.12 -7.99
N ARG A 91 -12.16 6.51 -8.86
CA ARG A 91 -11.76 6.13 -10.24
C ARG A 91 -11.21 7.27 -11.09
N ASN A 92 -11.68 8.50 -10.87
CA ASN A 92 -11.24 9.68 -11.65
C ASN A 92 -9.76 10.03 -11.44
N TRP A 93 -9.23 9.87 -10.22
CA TRP A 93 -7.80 10.11 -9.99
C TRP A 93 -6.94 9.01 -10.56
N GLU A 94 -7.43 7.78 -10.51
CA GLU A 94 -6.74 6.62 -11.08
C GLU A 94 -6.58 6.79 -12.59
N GLU A 95 -7.65 7.14 -13.30
CA GLU A 95 -7.61 7.48 -14.74
C GLU A 95 -6.67 8.65 -15.04
N LYS A 96 -6.70 9.72 -14.23
CA LYS A 96 -5.81 10.87 -14.41
C LYS A 96 -4.34 10.48 -14.23
N LYS A 97 -4.02 9.65 -13.22
CA LYS A 97 -2.65 9.23 -12.94
C LYS A 97 -2.11 8.29 -14.01
N ILE A 98 -2.93 7.39 -14.53
CA ILE A 98 -2.54 6.52 -15.63
C ILE A 98 -2.25 7.37 -16.88
N ARG A 99 -3.09 8.38 -17.17
CA ARG A 99 -2.84 9.30 -18.28
C ARG A 99 -1.52 10.08 -18.12
N GLU A 100 -1.24 10.61 -16.92
CA GLU A 100 0.03 11.28 -16.61
C GLU A 100 1.25 10.35 -16.79
N LEU A 101 1.15 9.10 -16.37
CA LEU A 101 2.25 8.13 -16.51
C LEU A 101 2.50 7.75 -17.97
N MET A 102 1.45 7.54 -18.76
CA MET A 102 1.58 7.28 -20.20
C MET A 102 2.18 8.46 -20.96
N GLU A 103 1.80 9.69 -20.60
CA GLU A 103 2.36 10.91 -21.19
C GLU A 103 3.86 11.04 -20.87
N LYS A 104 4.28 10.72 -19.64
CA LYS A 104 5.70 10.70 -19.25
C LYS A 104 6.52 9.63 -19.95
N GLU A 105 6.00 8.41 -20.04
CA GLU A 105 6.69 7.31 -20.74
C GLU A 105 6.82 7.62 -22.24
N LYS A 106 5.81 8.29 -22.81
CA LYS A 106 5.90 8.81 -24.18
C LYS A 106 7.00 9.85 -24.29
N SER A 107 7.08 10.86 -23.41
CA SER A 107 8.12 11.90 -23.49
C SER A 107 9.54 11.35 -23.32
N GLU A 108 9.76 10.40 -22.41
CA GLU A 108 11.08 9.76 -22.22
C GLU A 108 11.51 8.90 -23.42
N LYS A 109 10.57 8.41 -24.23
CA LYS A 109 10.87 7.61 -25.43
C LYS A 109 11.20 8.46 -26.67
N TRP A 110 11.00 9.78 -26.59
CA TRP A 110 11.27 10.74 -27.68
C TRP A 110 12.49 11.64 -27.41
N GLU A 111 13.15 11.48 -26.26
CA GLU A 111 14.49 12.02 -25.95
C GLU A 111 15.56 10.93 -26.13
#